data_AF-A0A8T3YMC9-F1
#
_entry.id   AF-A0A8T3YMC9-F1
#
_cell.length_a   1.000
_cell.length_b   1.000
_cell.length_c   1.000
_cell.angle_alpha   90.00
_cell.angle_beta   90.00
_cell.angle_gamma   90.00
#
_symmetry.space_group_name_H-M   'P 1'
#
loop_
_entity.id
_entity.type
_entity.pdbx_description
1 polymer ?
#
loop_
_entity_poly.entity_id
_entity_poly.type
_entity_poly.pdbx_seq_one_letter_code
_entity_poly.pdbx_strand_id
1 'polypeptide(L)'
;MLKIEDATNMCDFAIELITNVKTILEVRNPETRRYMIERIAIVQLDHATELLMKAFLVEKGFIIEFIEKSVLKDGLKITKSEEETRTIDYGDCLKIVLRNLRLEEDEKTELQEAITKFHKLRNEIQHRATNIPLDKMEKITDFYPQLKKLFEKMFPNKINKFPDFLSV
;
A
#
# COMPACT_ATOMS: atom_id res chain seq x y z
N MET A 1 7.80 -6.46 18.82
CA MET A 1 7.42 -7.62 17.99
C MET A 1 5.91 -7.64 17.76
N LEU A 2 5.47 -7.45 16.51
CA LEU A 2 4.06 -7.50 16.11
C LEU A 2 3.56 -8.95 16.04
N LYS A 3 2.32 -9.18 16.46
CA LYS A 3 1.62 -10.47 16.45
C LYS A 3 0.73 -10.60 15.20
N ILE A 4 0.25 -11.82 14.93
CA ILE A 4 -0.71 -12.08 13.82
C ILE A 4 -2.01 -11.27 14.00
N GLU A 5 -2.44 -11.04 15.23
CA GLU A 5 -3.59 -10.17 15.53
C GLU A 5 -3.35 -8.73 15.07
N ASP A 6 -2.12 -8.23 15.18
CA ASP A 6 -1.74 -6.90 14.68
C ASP A 6 -1.80 -6.85 13.15
N ALA A 7 -1.44 -7.94 12.46
CA ALA A 7 -1.57 -8.04 11.00
C ALA A 7 -3.02 -7.99 10.55
N THR A 8 -3.91 -8.66 11.28
CA THR A 8 -5.34 -8.65 10.99
C THR A 8 -5.91 -7.25 11.18
N ASN A 9 -5.59 -6.60 12.30
CA ASN A 9 -6.01 -5.22 12.58
C ASN A 9 -5.47 -4.22 11.54
N MET A 10 -4.21 -4.35 11.11
CA MET A 10 -3.64 -3.52 10.04
C MET A 10 -4.36 -3.71 8.72
N CYS A 11 -4.65 -4.96 8.35
CA CYS A 11 -5.39 -5.27 7.13
C CYS A 11 -6.80 -4.68 7.17
N ASP A 12 -7.54 -4.88 8.27
CA ASP A 12 -8.90 -4.37 8.42
C ASP A 12 -8.93 -2.83 8.43
N PHE A 13 -7.98 -2.18 9.11
CA PHE A 13 -7.84 -0.72 9.08
C PHE A 13 -7.49 -0.19 7.68
N ALA A 14 -6.64 -0.89 6.92
CA ALA A 14 -6.34 -0.52 5.55
C ALA A 14 -7.58 -0.61 4.64
N ILE A 15 -8.42 -1.64 4.81
CA ILE A 15 -9.71 -1.75 4.11
C ILE A 15 -10.65 -0.60 4.49
N GLU A 16 -10.69 -0.21 5.76
CA GLU A 16 -11.47 0.94 6.22
C GLU A 16 -11.01 2.25 5.56
N LEU A 17 -9.69 2.48 5.47
CA LEU A 17 -9.13 3.64 4.76
C LEU A 17 -9.56 3.67 3.29
N ILE A 18 -9.50 2.54 2.58
CA ILE A 18 -9.92 2.46 1.18
C ILE A 18 -11.43 2.71 1.04
N THR A 19 -12.23 2.20 1.98
CA THR A 19 -13.69 2.44 2.02
C THR A 19 -14.02 3.91 2.27
N ASN A 20 -13.27 4.57 3.15
CA ASN A 20 -13.41 5.99 3.42
C ASN A 20 -13.05 6.83 2.18
N VAL A 21 -12.05 6.42 1.41
CA VAL A 21 -11.69 7.07 0.13
C VAL A 21 -12.86 7.08 -0.85
N LYS A 22 -13.57 5.95 -0.99
CA LYS A 22 -14.80 5.89 -1.79
C LYS A 22 -15.82 6.92 -1.31
N THR A 23 -16.10 6.93 -0.01
CA THR A 23 -17.09 7.84 0.59
C THR A 23 -16.76 9.31 0.34
N ILE A 24 -15.50 9.74 0.55
CA ILE A 24 -15.11 11.14 0.33
C ILE A 24 -15.14 11.54 -1.15
N LEU A 25 -14.93 10.58 -2.06
CA LEU A 25 -15.02 10.82 -3.50
C LEU A 25 -16.47 10.84 -4.00
N GLU A 26 -17.40 10.14 -3.35
CA GLU A 26 -18.83 10.11 -3.69
C GLU A 26 -19.58 11.34 -3.16
N VAL A 27 -19.23 11.85 -1.97
CA VAL A 27 -19.87 13.04 -1.35
C VAL A 27 -19.46 14.37 -2.04
N ARG A 28 -18.87 14.31 -3.24
CA ARG A 28 -18.35 15.46 -3.98
C ARG A 28 -19.43 16.51 -4.27
N ASN A 29 -19.26 17.68 -3.68
CA ASN A 29 -19.86 18.92 -4.16
C ASN A 29 -18.90 19.53 -5.22
N PRO A 30 -19.35 19.78 -6.48
CA PRO A 30 -18.46 20.09 -7.60
C PRO A 30 -17.56 21.32 -7.45
N GLU A 31 -17.93 22.30 -6.63
CA GLU A 31 -17.37 23.66 -6.75
C GLU A 31 -16.38 24.07 -5.65
N THR A 32 -16.23 23.34 -4.55
CA THR A 32 -15.31 23.75 -3.47
C THR A 32 -14.56 22.56 -2.88
N ARG A 33 -13.22 22.55 -3.02
CA ARG A 33 -12.25 21.59 -2.43
C ARG A 33 -12.02 20.25 -3.15
N ARG A 34 -12.51 20.06 -4.39
CA ARG A 34 -12.27 18.83 -5.19
C ARG A 34 -10.79 18.37 -5.17
N TYR A 35 -9.87 19.30 -5.39
CA TYR A 35 -8.43 19.01 -5.43
C TYR A 35 -7.88 18.54 -4.08
N MET A 36 -8.41 19.06 -2.98
CA MET A 36 -8.01 18.70 -1.63
C MET A 36 -8.50 17.29 -1.29
N ILE A 37 -9.74 16.97 -1.69
CA ILE A 37 -10.33 15.62 -1.54
C ILE A 37 -9.50 14.59 -2.32
N GLU A 38 -9.15 14.87 -3.58
CA GLU A 38 -8.32 13.96 -4.38
C GLU A 38 -6.92 13.74 -3.78
N ARG A 39 -6.32 14.78 -3.20
CA ARG A 39 -5.02 14.64 -2.52
C ARG A 39 -5.14 13.79 -1.26
N ILE A 40 -6.18 14.01 -0.46
CA ILE A 40 -6.46 13.17 0.73
C ILE A 40 -6.67 11.72 0.29
N ALA A 41 -7.42 11.49 -0.79
CA ALA A 41 -7.64 10.16 -1.34
C ALA A 41 -6.31 9.48 -1.73
N ILE A 42 -5.42 10.17 -2.44
CA ILE A 42 -4.11 9.60 -2.81
C ILE A 42 -3.27 9.25 -1.57
N VAL A 43 -3.22 10.15 -0.58
CA VAL A 43 -2.47 9.91 0.66
C VAL A 43 -3.04 8.71 1.42
N GLN A 44 -4.36 8.60 1.52
CA GLN A 44 -5.01 7.48 2.19
C GLN A 44 -4.82 6.16 1.45
N LEU A 45 -4.93 6.15 0.12
CA LEU A 45 -4.71 4.94 -0.68
C LEU A 45 -3.26 4.45 -0.61
N ASP A 46 -2.28 5.35 -0.65
CA ASP A 46 -0.86 4.97 -0.52
C ASP A 46 -0.56 4.41 0.88
N HIS A 47 -1.10 5.04 1.93
CA HIS A 47 -0.94 4.53 3.29
C HIS A 47 -1.65 3.18 3.49
N ALA A 48 -2.86 3.02 2.95
CA ALA A 48 -3.54 1.73 2.97
C ALA A 48 -2.71 0.65 2.27
N THR A 49 -2.09 0.97 1.13
CA THR A 49 -1.19 0.05 0.41
C THR A 49 -0.01 -0.38 1.28
N GLU A 50 0.63 0.59 1.95
CA GLU A 50 1.73 0.30 2.89
C GLU A 50 1.31 -0.63 4.02
N LEU A 51 0.14 -0.38 4.62
CA LEU A 51 -0.42 -1.20 5.70
C LEU A 51 -0.77 -2.62 5.22
N LEU A 52 -1.34 -2.76 4.03
CA LEU A 52 -1.63 -4.07 3.44
C LEU A 52 -0.35 -4.88 3.20
N MET A 53 0.70 -4.25 2.65
CA MET A 53 1.99 -4.90 2.44
C MET A 53 2.59 -5.35 3.78
N LYS A 54 2.57 -4.49 4.81
CA LYS A 54 3.04 -4.82 6.16
C LYS A 54 2.24 -5.97 6.78
N ALA A 55 0.92 -5.90 6.74
CA ALA A 55 0.05 -6.96 7.23
C ALA A 55 0.36 -8.31 6.56
N PHE A 56 0.53 -8.31 5.23
CA PHE A 56 0.89 -9.52 4.49
C PHE A 56 2.23 -10.09 4.96
N LEU A 57 3.25 -9.25 5.13
CA LEU A 57 4.55 -9.69 5.62
C LEU A 57 4.46 -10.30 7.04
N VAL A 58 3.68 -9.71 7.94
CA VAL A 58 3.48 -10.29 9.28
C VAL A 58 2.72 -11.62 9.20
N GLU A 59 1.70 -11.75 8.35
CA GLU A 59 1.00 -13.03 8.11
C GLU A 59 1.93 -14.11 7.57
N LYS A 60 2.97 -13.73 6.81
CA LYS A 60 4.03 -14.63 6.33
C LYS A 60 5.13 -14.91 7.37
N GLY A 61 5.01 -14.35 8.57
CA GLY A 61 5.96 -14.56 9.68
C GLY A 61 7.17 -13.63 9.66
N PHE A 62 7.18 -12.57 8.83
CA PHE A 62 8.23 -11.57 8.87
C PHE A 62 8.06 -10.66 10.09
N ILE A 63 9.17 -10.33 10.74
CA ILE A 63 9.20 -9.38 11.85
C ILE A 63 9.48 -7.99 11.24
N ILE A 64 8.49 -7.09 11.27
CA ILE A 64 8.61 -5.75 10.65
C ILE A 64 9.71 -4.90 11.31
N GLU A 65 9.98 -5.08 12.61
CA GLU A 65 11.11 -4.44 13.31
C GLU A 65 12.48 -4.85 12.73
N PHE A 66 12.56 -5.98 12.02
CA PHE A 66 13.76 -6.67 11.56
C PHE A 66 13.90 -6.74 10.04
N ILE A 67 13.18 -5.92 9.27
CA ILE A 67 13.46 -5.82 7.83
C ILE A 67 14.71 -4.95 7.63
N GLU A 68 15.82 -5.41 8.21
CA GLU A 68 17.17 -5.03 7.89
C GLU A 68 17.51 -5.51 6.47
N LYS A 69 18.27 -4.68 5.76
CA LYS A 69 18.91 -4.97 4.47
C LYS A 69 19.61 -6.35 4.47
N SER A 70 18.89 -7.42 4.17
CA SER A 70 19.49 -8.76 4.06
C SER A 70 18.62 -9.76 3.29
N VAL A 71 17.95 -9.33 2.21
CA VAL A 71 17.48 -10.30 1.18
C VAL A 71 18.67 -10.84 0.34
N LEU A 72 19.85 -10.97 0.96
CA LEU A 72 21.02 -11.59 0.38
C LEU A 72 21.70 -12.46 1.45
N LYS A 73 21.67 -13.76 1.16
CA LYS A 73 22.53 -14.86 1.62
C LYS A 73 22.04 -15.66 2.82
N ASP A 74 21.58 -16.86 2.47
CA ASP A 74 21.85 -18.17 3.07
C ASP A 74 21.83 -18.26 4.59
N GLY A 75 20.90 -19.10 5.05
CA GLY A 75 20.41 -19.14 6.42
C GLY A 75 21.50 -19.19 7.48
N LEU A 76 21.32 -18.37 8.53
CA LEU A 76 21.98 -18.52 9.82
C LEU A 76 21.18 -17.79 10.90
N LYS A 77 21.09 -18.43 12.07
CA LYS A 77 20.55 -17.88 13.33
C LYS A 77 21.20 -16.53 13.64
N ILE A 78 20.41 -15.52 13.98
CA ILE A 78 20.91 -14.25 14.53
C ILE A 78 20.64 -14.21 16.04
N THR A 79 21.74 -14.18 16.79
CA THR A 79 21.84 -13.71 18.17
C THR A 79 21.53 -12.21 18.22
N LYS A 80 20.67 -11.82 19.18
CA LYS A 80 20.17 -10.47 19.48
C LYS A 80 21.14 -9.33 19.10
N SER A 81 20.64 -8.40 18.28
CA SER A 81 21.24 -7.09 17.97
C SER A 81 20.53 -6.00 18.79
N GLU A 82 21.31 -5.11 19.42
CA GLU A 82 20.88 -3.96 20.24
C GLU A 82 20.80 -2.65 19.44
N GLU A 83 20.20 -2.64 18.24
CA GLU A 83 19.90 -1.38 17.52
C GLU A 83 18.39 -1.21 17.32
N GLU A 84 17.79 -0.32 18.10
CA GLU A 84 16.43 0.15 17.94
C GLU A 84 16.31 1.07 16.71
N THR A 85 15.35 0.78 15.82
CA THR A 85 14.80 1.65 14.75
C THR A 85 15.55 1.70 13.41
N ARG A 86 15.32 0.70 12.55
CA ARG A 86 15.38 0.87 11.09
C ARG A 86 14.09 0.44 10.43
N THR A 87 13.34 1.42 9.91
CA THR A 87 12.11 1.23 9.16
C THR A 87 12.45 0.72 7.75
N ILE A 88 11.71 -0.28 7.25
CA ILE A 88 11.81 -0.67 5.85
C ILE A 88 11.31 0.46 4.92
N ASP A 89 12.05 0.72 3.86
CA ASP A 89 11.60 1.61 2.80
C ASP A 89 10.44 0.99 2.01
N TYR A 90 9.48 1.81 1.57
CA TYR A 90 8.28 1.38 0.84
C TYR A 90 8.63 0.54 -0.40
N GLY A 91 9.68 0.93 -1.14
CA GLY A 91 10.11 0.22 -2.34
C GLY A 91 10.67 -1.17 -2.06
N ASP A 92 11.39 -1.33 -0.94
CA ASP A 92 11.92 -2.64 -0.54
C ASP A 92 10.82 -3.54 0.01
N CYS A 93 9.81 -2.97 0.70
CA CYS A 93 8.61 -3.68 1.11
C CYS A 93 7.89 -4.31 -0.09
N LEU A 94 7.63 -3.50 -1.12
CA LEU A 94 6.96 -3.94 -2.34
C LEU A 94 7.73 -5.07 -3.05
N LYS A 95 9.06 -4.97 -3.16
CA LYS A 95 9.88 -6.04 -3.77
C LYS A 95 9.76 -7.36 -3.01
N ILE A 96 9.78 -7.32 -1.68
CA ILE A 96 9.64 -8.54 -0.86
C ILE A 96 8.25 -9.14 -1.05
N VAL A 97 7.20 -8.30 -1.02
CA VAL A 97 5.82 -8.74 -1.27
C VAL A 97 5.72 -9.44 -2.62
N LEU A 98 6.14 -8.79 -3.72
CA LEU A 98 6.02 -9.33 -5.07
C LEU A 98 6.79 -10.65 -5.27
N ARG A 99 7.96 -10.81 -4.62
CA ARG A 99 8.70 -12.08 -4.62
C ARG A 99 7.95 -13.23 -3.94
N ASN A 100 7.11 -12.92 -2.96
CA ASN A 100 6.32 -13.90 -2.21
C ASN A 100 4.94 -14.18 -2.83
N LEU A 101 4.56 -13.46 -3.88
CA LEU A 101 3.32 -13.69 -4.61
C LEU A 101 3.54 -14.67 -5.77
N ARG A 102 2.55 -15.53 -6.01
CA ARG A 102 2.49 -16.41 -7.19
C ARG A 102 1.93 -15.63 -8.37
N LEU A 103 2.81 -14.93 -9.06
CA LEU A 103 2.54 -14.06 -10.21
C LEU A 103 3.60 -14.30 -11.28
N GLU A 104 3.21 -14.12 -12.55
CA GLU A 104 4.16 -14.08 -13.65
C GLU A 104 5.05 -12.82 -13.54
N GLU A 105 6.26 -12.86 -14.12
CA GLU A 105 7.21 -11.74 -14.01
C GLU A 105 6.68 -10.45 -14.64
N ASP A 106 5.93 -10.54 -15.74
CA ASP A 106 5.29 -9.39 -16.37
C ASP A 106 4.26 -8.74 -15.44
N GLU A 107 3.46 -9.54 -14.74
CA GLU A 107 2.47 -9.04 -13.79
C GLU A 107 3.12 -8.39 -12.56
N LYS A 108 4.24 -8.95 -12.07
CA LYS A 108 5.01 -8.35 -10.98
C LYS A 108 5.56 -7.00 -11.40
N THR A 109 6.08 -6.90 -12.62
CA THR A 109 6.63 -5.66 -13.17
C THR A 109 5.56 -4.58 -13.29
N GLU A 110 4.41 -4.91 -13.86
CA GLU A 110 3.25 -4.01 -13.98
C GLU A 110 2.81 -3.47 -12.60
N LEU A 111 2.62 -4.36 -11.62
CA LEU A 111 2.27 -3.98 -10.26
C LEU A 111 3.35 -3.10 -9.63
N GLN A 112 4.63 -3.48 -9.77
CA GLN A 112 5.74 -2.72 -9.20
C GLN A 112 5.75 -1.28 -9.73
N GLU A 113 5.59 -1.11 -11.04
CA GLU A 113 5.58 0.20 -11.69
C GLU A 113 4.39 1.04 -11.25
N ALA A 114 3.17 0.47 -11.25
CA ALA A 114 1.96 1.17 -10.85
C ALA A 114 2.02 1.64 -9.39
N ILE A 115 2.39 0.74 -8.47
CA ILE A 115 2.47 1.04 -7.04
C ILE A 115 3.59 2.04 -6.74
N THR A 116 4.75 1.91 -7.40
CA THR A 116 5.87 2.86 -7.24
C THR A 116 5.51 4.24 -7.78
N LYS A 117 4.84 4.32 -8.93
CA LYS A 117 4.39 5.58 -9.54
C LYS A 117 3.40 6.31 -8.63
N PHE A 118 2.46 5.58 -8.04
CA PHE A 118 1.49 6.15 -7.11
C PHE A 118 2.14 6.65 -5.81
N HIS A 119 3.09 5.90 -5.28
CA HIS A 119 3.87 6.33 -4.11
C HIS A 119 4.67 7.60 -4.36
N LYS A 120 5.30 7.71 -5.53
CA LYS A 120 5.98 8.96 -5.97
C LYS A 120 4.99 10.12 -6.02
N LEU A 121 3.78 9.91 -6.55
CA LEU A 121 2.74 10.93 -6.59
C LEU A 121 2.34 11.40 -5.19
N ARG A 122 2.20 10.48 -4.22
CA ARG A 122 1.96 10.83 -2.82
C ARG A 122 3.10 11.67 -2.25
N ASN A 123 4.36 11.29 -2.50
CA ASN A 123 5.52 12.03 -2.01
C ASN A 123 5.58 13.44 -2.62
N GLU A 124 5.27 13.58 -3.91
CA GLU A 124 5.13 14.90 -4.52
C GLU A 124 4.04 15.73 -3.83
N ILE A 125 2.86 15.14 -3.56
CA ILE A 125 1.75 15.81 -2.86
C ILE A 125 2.14 16.31 -1.47
N GLN A 126 2.93 15.52 -0.74
CA GLN A 126 3.43 15.86 0.59
C GLN A 126 4.48 16.98 0.54
N HIS A 127 5.42 16.91 -0.40
CA HIS A 127 6.56 17.85 -0.44
C HIS A 127 6.28 19.13 -1.23
N ARG A 128 5.33 19.15 -2.17
CA ARG A 128 5.12 20.29 -3.10
C ARG A 128 3.86 21.11 -2.85
N ALA A 129 3.17 20.89 -1.72
CA ALA A 129 2.05 21.62 -1.12
C ALA A 129 0.89 22.16 -1.99
N THR A 130 1.05 22.61 -3.24
CA THR A 130 0.00 23.24 -4.07
C THR A 130 0.22 23.20 -5.59
N ASN A 131 1.42 22.89 -6.12
CA ASN A 131 1.75 23.15 -7.55
C ASN A 131 1.59 21.96 -8.51
N ILE A 132 0.95 20.86 -8.10
CA ILE A 132 0.80 19.69 -8.97
C ILE A 132 -0.56 19.74 -9.67
N PRO A 133 -0.64 19.54 -11.01
CA PRO A 133 -1.87 19.71 -11.79
C PRO A 133 -3.09 18.91 -11.30
N LEU A 134 -4.25 19.42 -11.70
CA LEU A 134 -5.60 19.15 -11.16
C LEU A 134 -6.24 17.83 -11.62
N ASP A 135 -5.50 16.96 -12.31
CA ASP A 135 -5.98 15.63 -12.67
C ASP A 135 -5.36 14.56 -11.76
N LYS A 136 -5.94 14.44 -10.57
CA LYS A 136 -5.61 13.38 -9.62
C LYS A 136 -6.62 12.25 -9.66
N MET A 137 -7.82 12.50 -10.18
CA MET A 137 -8.85 11.48 -10.31
C MET A 137 -8.43 10.38 -11.29
N GLU A 138 -7.88 10.72 -12.46
CA GLU A 138 -7.37 9.72 -13.41
C GLU A 138 -6.31 8.83 -12.73
N LYS A 139 -5.40 9.43 -11.95
CA LYS A 139 -4.36 8.69 -11.22
C LYS A 139 -4.93 7.74 -10.16
N ILE A 140 -6.03 8.10 -9.51
CA ILE A 140 -6.72 7.21 -8.58
C ILE A 140 -7.41 6.07 -9.35
N THR A 141 -8.13 6.40 -10.43
CA THR A 141 -8.82 5.42 -11.28
C THR A 141 -7.85 4.40 -11.90
N ASP A 142 -6.68 4.83 -12.36
CA ASP A 142 -5.64 3.95 -12.91
C ASP A 142 -5.00 3.06 -11.85
N PHE A 143 -4.83 3.58 -10.63
CA PHE A 143 -4.15 2.87 -9.55
C PHE A 143 -5.04 1.83 -8.87
N TYR A 144 -6.33 2.12 -8.70
CA TYR A 144 -7.22 1.28 -7.91
C TYR A 144 -7.30 -0.19 -8.36
N PRO A 145 -7.40 -0.49 -9.68
CA PRO A 145 -7.38 -1.88 -10.16
C PRO A 145 -6.08 -2.61 -9.79
N GLN A 146 -4.94 -1.91 -9.80
CA GLN A 146 -3.64 -2.47 -9.47
C GLN A 146 -3.53 -2.75 -7.95
N LEU A 147 -4.07 -1.85 -7.12
CA LEU A 147 -4.18 -2.07 -5.68
C LEU A 147 -5.11 -3.27 -5.38
N LYS A 148 -6.26 -3.37 -6.05
CA LYS A 148 -7.17 -4.52 -5.93
C LYS A 148 -6.47 -5.82 -6.30
N LYS A 149 -5.80 -5.86 -7.46
CA LYS A 149 -5.03 -7.02 -7.92
C LYS A 149 -3.96 -7.42 -6.91
N LEU A 150 -3.21 -6.46 -6.35
CA LEU A 150 -2.22 -6.72 -5.32
C LEU A 150 -2.87 -7.32 -4.05
N PHE A 151 -3.98 -6.73 -3.59
CA PHE A 151 -4.72 -7.20 -2.41
C PHE A 151 -5.22 -8.64 -2.59
N GLU A 152 -5.86 -8.95 -3.71
CA GLU A 152 -6.42 -10.28 -3.97
C GLU A 152 -5.35 -11.37 -3.97
N LYS A 153 -4.14 -11.02 -4.43
CA LYS A 153 -2.98 -11.92 -4.42
C LYS A 153 -2.36 -12.05 -3.03
N MET A 154 -2.29 -10.97 -2.25
CA MET A 154 -1.81 -10.98 -0.87
C MET A 154 -2.75 -11.75 0.07
N PHE A 155 -4.05 -11.54 -0.09
CA PHE A 155 -5.07 -12.08 0.80
C PHE A 155 -6.21 -12.80 0.04
N PRO A 156 -5.94 -13.98 -0.58
CA PRO A 156 -6.94 -14.70 -1.36
C PRO A 156 -8.21 -15.08 -0.57
N ASN A 157 -8.08 -15.28 0.75
CA ASN A 157 -9.20 -15.60 1.63
C ASN A 157 -10.02 -14.38 2.06
N LYS A 158 -9.59 -13.17 1.70
CA LYS A 158 -10.21 -11.89 2.07
C LYS A 158 -10.65 -11.09 0.83
N ILE A 159 -10.64 -11.67 -0.37
CA ILE A 159 -10.98 -10.97 -1.65
C ILE A 159 -12.29 -10.17 -1.53
N ASN A 160 -13.34 -10.77 -0.94
CA ASN A 160 -14.65 -10.13 -0.76
C ASN A 160 -14.67 -8.94 0.21
N LYS A 161 -13.58 -8.70 0.95
CA LYS A 161 -13.45 -7.52 1.83
C LYS A 161 -12.97 -6.29 1.08
N PHE A 162 -12.41 -6.43 -0.12
CA PHE A 162 -11.92 -5.28 -0.86
C PHE A 162 -13.12 -4.47 -1.38
N PRO A 163 -13.23 -3.18 -1.07
CA PRO A 163 -14.37 -2.39 -1.51
C PRO A 163 -14.39 -2.26 -3.03
N ASP A 164 -15.56 -2.29 -3.64
CA ASP A 164 -15.69 -1.97 -5.05
C ASP A 164 -15.49 -0.46 -5.27
N PHE A 165 -14.74 -0.12 -6.32
CA PHE A 165 -14.52 1.27 -6.69
C PHE A 165 -15.78 1.89 -7.29
N LEU A 166 -15.76 3.22 -7.41
CA LEU A 166 -16.83 4.03 -8.00
C LEU A 166 -17.45 3.33 -9.21
N SER A 167 -18.77 3.12 -9.16
CA SER A 167 -19.58 2.91 -10.35
C SER A 167 -19.65 4.27 -11.04
N VAL A 168 -18.68 4.56 -11.90
CA VAL A 168 -18.77 5.71 -12.81
C VAL A 168 -19.70 5.34 -13.96
#